data_AF-A0A927Z5P2-F1
#
_entry.id   AF-A0A927Z5P2-F1
#
_cell.length_a   1.000
_cell.length_b   1.000
_cell.length_c   1.000
_cell.angle_alpha   90.00
_cell.angle_beta   90.00
_cell.angle_gamma   90.00
#
_symmetry.space_group_name_H-M   'P 1'
#
loop_
_entity.id
_entity.type
_entity.pdbx_description
1 polymer ?
#
loop_
_entity_poly.entity_id
_entity_poly.type
_entity_poly.pdbx_seq_one_letter_code
_entity_poly.pdbx_strand_id
1 'polypeptide(L)'
;MDNKILADRVDYFKNDKRGYYEWWDDIDEWSLRDIEKGKKQGEAMTLITQVCKKLAKGKDIATIADELESDYEEIAGICEVAQHFAPEYNTEAIYEAYSKTQVVA
;
A
#
# COMPACT_ATOMS: atom_id res chain seq x y z
N MET A 1 -26.04 -11.47 -0.95
CA MET A 1 -25.63 -12.41 -2.01
C MET A 1 -26.35 -13.71 -1.74
N ASP A 2 -27.29 -14.08 -2.60
CA ASP A 2 -28.20 -15.19 -2.34
C ASP A 2 -27.49 -16.54 -2.40
N ASN A 3 -27.70 -17.34 -1.35
CA ASN A 3 -27.10 -18.65 -1.07
C ASN A 3 -27.37 -19.72 -2.16
N LYS A 4 -28.16 -19.37 -3.18
CA LYS A 4 -28.48 -20.22 -4.34
C LYS A 4 -27.40 -20.17 -5.43
N ILE A 5 -26.73 -19.02 -5.61
CA ILE A 5 -25.63 -18.86 -6.59
C ILE A 5 -24.41 -19.72 -6.19
N LEU A 6 -24.18 -19.89 -4.88
CA LEU A 6 -23.12 -20.74 -4.37
C LEU A 6 -23.41 -22.23 -4.59
N ALA A 7 -24.67 -22.65 -4.46
CA ALA A 7 -25.09 -24.05 -4.61
C ALA A 7 -24.98 -24.54 -6.07
N ASP A 8 -25.46 -23.76 -7.04
CA ASP A 8 -25.33 -24.10 -8.47
C ASP A 8 -23.86 -24.10 -8.94
N ARG A 9 -23.02 -23.24 -8.35
CA ARG A 9 -21.59 -23.20 -8.70
C ARG A 9 -20.82 -24.42 -8.17
N VAL A 10 -21.21 -24.95 -7.01
CA VAL A 10 -20.61 -26.17 -6.41
C VAL A 10 -20.89 -27.44 -7.23
N ASP A 11 -22.03 -27.52 -7.94
CA ASP A 11 -22.35 -28.68 -8.77
C ASP A 11 -21.55 -28.71 -10.09
N TYR A 12 -21.19 -27.54 -10.62
CA TYR A 12 -20.26 -27.42 -11.76
C TYR A 12 -18.84 -27.93 -11.40
N PHE A 13 -18.41 -27.77 -10.15
CA PHE A 13 -17.09 -28.19 -9.66
C PHE A 13 -16.90 -29.70 -9.49
N LYS A 14 -17.98 -30.49 -9.36
CA LYS A 14 -17.83 -31.94 -9.13
C LYS A 14 -17.56 -32.75 -10.40
N ASN A 15 -17.87 -32.22 -11.59
CA ASN A 15 -17.91 -33.02 -12.82
C ASN A 15 -16.93 -32.59 -13.93
N ASP A 16 -16.28 -31.42 -13.85
CA ASP A 16 -15.22 -31.01 -14.79
C ASP A 16 -13.95 -30.54 -14.08
N LYS A 17 -12.91 -31.38 -14.09
CA LYS A 17 -11.62 -31.10 -13.42
C LYS A 17 -10.87 -29.91 -14.03
N ARG A 18 -11.16 -29.52 -15.28
CA ARG A 18 -10.47 -28.40 -15.97
C ARG A 18 -10.88 -27.04 -15.42
N GLY A 19 -12.18 -26.81 -15.22
CA GLY A 19 -12.67 -25.56 -14.64
C GLY A 19 -12.26 -25.31 -13.19
N TYR A 20 -11.86 -26.36 -12.45
CA TYR A 20 -11.27 -26.20 -11.12
C TYR A 20 -9.91 -25.52 -11.21
N TYR A 21 -8.98 -26.00 -12.03
CA TYR A 21 -7.62 -25.46 -12.12
C TYR A 21 -7.58 -24.01 -12.65
N GLU A 22 -8.36 -23.69 -13.70
CA GLU A 22 -8.43 -22.31 -14.22
C GLU A 22 -8.97 -21.31 -13.17
N TRP A 23 -9.93 -21.74 -12.34
CA TRP A 23 -10.46 -20.91 -11.25
C TRP A 23 -9.46 -20.72 -10.10
N TRP A 24 -8.63 -21.72 -9.79
CA TRP A 24 -7.56 -21.56 -8.80
C TRP A 24 -6.45 -20.67 -9.31
N ASP A 25 -6.07 -20.76 -10.58
CA ASP A 25 -5.06 -19.89 -11.20
C ASP A 25 -5.51 -18.41 -11.17
N ASP A 26 -6.78 -18.14 -11.52
CA ASP A 26 -7.36 -16.79 -11.44
C ASP A 26 -7.40 -16.25 -10.00
N ILE A 27 -7.71 -17.09 -9.02
CA ILE A 27 -7.73 -16.72 -7.60
C ILE A 27 -6.33 -16.47 -7.07
N ASP A 28 -5.35 -17.29 -7.45
CA ASP A 28 -3.97 -17.17 -6.98
C ASP A 28 -3.35 -15.89 -7.55
N GLU A 29 -3.57 -15.57 -8.83
CA GLU A 29 -3.11 -14.32 -9.44
C GLU A 29 -3.75 -13.08 -8.79
N TRP A 30 -5.07 -13.10 -8.56
CA TRP A 30 -5.75 -12.01 -7.85
C TRP A 30 -5.24 -11.86 -6.41
N SER A 31 -5.04 -12.97 -5.70
CA SER A 31 -4.52 -12.96 -4.33
C SER A 31 -3.10 -12.42 -4.27
N LEU A 32 -2.23 -12.82 -5.21
CA LEU A 32 -0.87 -12.32 -5.31
C LEU A 32 -0.84 -10.82 -5.57
N ARG A 33 -1.70 -10.31 -6.46
CA ARG A 33 -1.81 -8.86 -6.74
C ARG A 33 -2.25 -8.08 -5.50
N ASP A 34 -3.22 -8.58 -4.74
CA ASP A 34 -3.67 -7.91 -3.52
C ASP A 34 -2.63 -7.97 -2.40
N ILE A 35 -1.89 -9.07 -2.27
CA ILE A 35 -0.74 -9.18 -1.35
C ILE A 35 0.36 -8.19 -1.73
N GLU A 36 0.69 -8.07 -3.02
CA GLU A 36 1.72 -7.15 -3.50
C GLU A 36 1.32 -5.68 -3.25
N LYS A 37 0.05 -5.32 -3.51
CA LYS A 37 -0.48 -4.00 -3.16
C LYS A 37 -0.37 -3.72 -1.67
N GLY A 38 -0.75 -4.69 -0.83
CA GLY A 38 -0.65 -4.57 0.62
C GLY A 38 0.79 -4.38 1.11
N LYS A 39 1.75 -5.09 0.49
CA LYS A 39 3.19 -4.92 0.78
C LYS A 39 3.67 -3.52 0.40
N LYS A 40 3.39 -3.05 -0.82
CA LYS A 40 3.79 -1.72 -1.29
C LYS A 40 3.20 -0.60 -0.41
N GLN A 41 1.92 -0.73 -0.04
CA GLN A 41 1.29 0.19 0.90
C GLN A 41 1.98 0.17 2.27
N GLY A 42 2.31 -1.01 2.78
CA GLY A 42 3.01 -1.16 4.07
C GLY A 42 4.41 -0.54 4.07
N GLU A 43 5.16 -0.72 2.99
CA GLU A 43 6.49 -0.12 2.80
C GLU A 43 6.41 1.41 2.77
N ALA A 44 5.50 1.97 1.98
CA ALA A 44 5.28 3.42 1.91
C ALA A 44 4.83 4.02 3.26
N MET A 45 3.87 3.39 3.95
CA MET A 45 3.46 3.83 5.29
C MET A 45 4.61 3.78 6.30
N THR A 46 5.46 2.76 6.21
CA THR A 46 6.63 2.61 7.07
C THR A 46 7.62 3.75 6.83
N LEU A 47 7.91 4.07 5.58
CA LEU A 47 8.79 5.20 5.21
C LEU A 47 8.25 6.52 5.76
N ILE A 48 6.98 6.84 5.50
CA ILE A 48 6.33 8.06 5.98
C ILE A 48 6.38 8.14 7.52
N THR A 49 6.13 7.03 8.21
CA THR A 49 6.20 6.97 9.67
C THR A 49 7.61 7.28 10.17
N GLN A 50 8.65 6.77 9.51
CA GLN A 50 10.03 7.03 9.88
C GLN A 50 10.41 8.50 9.63
N VAL A 51 10.01 9.07 8.50
CA VAL A 51 10.21 10.48 8.17
C VAL A 51 9.53 11.38 9.20
N CYS A 52 8.24 11.15 9.50
CA CYS A 52 7.51 11.93 10.51
C CYS A 52 8.17 11.86 11.89
N LYS A 53 8.59 10.67 12.34
CA LYS A 53 9.29 10.51 13.63
C LYS A 53 10.63 11.25 13.66
N LYS A 54 11.36 11.34 12.55
CA LYS A 54 12.63 12.08 12.47
C LYS A 54 12.40 13.59 12.37
N LEU A 55 11.39 14.03 11.64
CA LEU A 55 10.96 15.44 11.58
C LEU A 55 10.48 15.95 12.93
N ALA A 56 9.70 15.16 13.66
CA ALA A 56 9.28 15.49 15.02
C ALA A 56 10.47 15.63 16.00
N LYS A 57 11.62 15.02 15.70
CA LYS A 57 12.89 15.19 16.44
C LYS A 57 13.70 16.39 15.97
N GLY A 58 13.23 17.14 14.98
CA GLY A 58 13.90 18.32 14.43
C GLY A 58 15.08 18.00 13.49
N LYS A 59 15.12 16.80 12.89
CA LYS A 59 16.13 16.47 11.87
C LYS A 59 15.77 17.11 10.52
N ASP A 60 16.80 17.51 9.78
CA ASP A 60 16.64 18.06 8.43
C ASP A 60 16.45 16.96 7.36
N ILE A 61 15.90 17.35 6.22
CA ILE A 61 15.58 16.45 5.10
C ILE A 61 16.82 15.71 4.58
N ALA A 62 17.99 16.37 4.52
CA ALA A 62 19.21 15.75 4.00
C ALA A 62 19.73 14.66 4.95
N THR A 63 19.74 14.93 6.25
CA THR A 63 20.07 13.92 7.27
C THR A 63 19.07 12.77 7.26
N ILE A 64 17.77 13.06 7.07
CA ILE A 64 16.75 12.00 6.99
C ILE A 64 16.97 11.11 5.77
N ALA A 65 17.27 11.69 4.60
CA ALA A 65 17.54 10.97 3.36
C ALA A 65 18.77 10.06 3.49
N ASP A 66 19.86 10.58 4.07
CA ASP A 66 21.08 9.81 4.34
C ASP A 66 20.80 8.65 5.32
N GLU A 67 20.08 8.91 6.43
CA GLU A 67 19.77 7.86 7.43
C GLU A 67 18.75 6.82 6.95
N LEU A 68 17.94 7.13 5.94
CA LEU A 68 16.95 6.22 5.36
C LEU A 68 17.46 5.55 4.08
N GLU A 69 18.66 5.91 3.60
CA GLU A 69 19.21 5.47 2.31
C GLU A 69 18.21 5.67 1.16
N SER A 70 17.42 6.75 1.24
CA SER A 70 16.37 7.11 0.29
C SER A 70 16.75 8.37 -0.48
N ASP A 71 16.15 8.56 -1.65
CA ASP A 71 16.36 9.74 -2.47
C ASP A 71 15.92 11.02 -1.75
N TYR A 72 16.74 12.06 -1.85
CA TYR A 72 16.44 13.36 -1.26
C TYR A 72 15.09 13.91 -1.74
N GLU A 73 14.78 13.76 -3.02
CA GLU A 73 13.53 14.23 -3.61
C GLU A 73 12.31 13.48 -3.05
N GLU A 74 12.45 12.17 -2.80
CA GLU A 74 11.39 11.34 -2.21
C GLU A 74 11.09 11.79 -0.77
N ILE A 75 12.15 11.96 0.04
CA ILE A 75 12.03 12.43 1.43
C ILE A 75 11.54 13.87 1.49
N ALA A 76 11.98 14.75 0.58
CA ALA A 76 11.53 16.13 0.50
C ALA A 76 10.02 16.19 0.22
N GLY A 77 9.52 15.39 -0.72
CA GLY A 77 8.08 15.30 -1.02
C GLY A 77 7.27 14.82 0.19
N ILE A 78 7.74 13.78 0.89
CA ILE A 78 7.06 13.30 2.11
C ILE A 78 7.09 14.36 3.20
N CYS A 79 8.22 15.05 3.38
CA CYS A 79 8.41 16.07 4.40
C CYS A 79 7.52 17.30 4.15
N GLU A 80 7.38 17.73 2.90
CA GLU A 80 6.48 18.82 2.50
C GLU A 80 5.03 18.49 2.89
N VAL A 81 4.56 17.30 2.50
CA VAL A 81 3.21 16.84 2.88
C VAL A 81 3.10 16.72 4.41
N ALA A 82 4.08 16.12 5.08
CA ALA A 82 4.07 15.90 6.52
C ALA A 82 4.01 17.19 7.34
N GLN A 83 4.65 18.28 6.87
CA GLN A 83 4.58 19.59 7.50
C GLN A 83 3.16 20.16 7.55
N HIS A 84 2.31 19.85 6.56
CA HIS A 84 0.89 20.26 6.58
C HIS A 84 0.07 19.56 7.67
N PHE A 85 0.54 18.43 8.20
CA PHE A 85 -0.11 17.66 9.25
C PHE A 85 0.57 17.82 10.62
N ALA A 86 1.56 18.71 10.74
CA ALA A 86 2.16 19.05 12.03
C ALA A 86 1.15 19.81 12.92
N PRO A 87 1.18 19.63 14.27
CA PRO A 87 2.13 18.84 15.05
C PRO A 87 1.72 17.38 15.32
N GLU A 88 0.50 16.97 14.97
CA GLU A 88 0.02 15.60 15.25
C GLU A 88 0.65 14.54 14.32
N TYR A 89 1.14 14.94 13.14
CA TYR A 89 1.79 14.08 12.14
C TYR A 89 1.02 12.77 11.88
N ASN A 90 -0.25 12.90 11.49
CA ASN A 90 -1.08 11.73 11.20
C ASN A 90 -0.57 11.00 9.95
N THR A 91 0.06 9.85 10.16
CA THR A 91 0.71 9.02 9.14
C THR A 91 -0.25 8.53 8.07
N GLU A 92 -1.49 8.21 8.42
CA GLU A 92 -2.50 7.72 7.48
C GLU A 92 -2.94 8.84 6.53
N ALA A 93 -3.19 10.03 7.08
CA ALA A 93 -3.55 11.21 6.29
C ALA A 93 -2.40 11.68 5.37
N ILE A 94 -1.16 11.61 5.85
CA ILE A 94 0.03 11.91 5.04
C ILE A 94 0.19 10.90 3.92
N TYR A 95 -0.01 9.60 4.17
CA TYR A 95 0.02 8.58 3.13
C TYR A 95 -1.07 8.80 2.07
N GLU A 96 -2.30 9.14 2.48
CA GLU A 96 -3.38 9.43 1.55
C GLU A 96 -3.07 10.67 0.68
N ALA A 97 -2.53 11.73 1.29
CA ALA A 97 -2.13 12.93 0.57
C ALA A 97 -0.94 12.67 -0.38
N TYR A 98 0.09 11.97 0.09
CA TYR A 98 1.29 11.65 -0.69
C TYR A 98 0.98 10.70 -1.87
N SER A 99 0.16 9.67 -1.65
CA SER A 99 -0.27 8.76 -2.72
C SER A 99 -1.11 9.47 -3.78
N LYS A 100 -1.98 10.42 -3.42
CA LYS A 100 -2.71 11.24 -4.40
C LYS A 100 -1.78 12.10 -5.25
N THR A 101 -0.71 12.64 -4.67
CA THR A 101 0.29 13.45 -5.38
C THR A 101 1.11 12.62 -6.38
N GLN A 102 1.38 11.35 -6.08
CA GLN A 102 2.15 10.44 -6.94
C GLN A 102 1.34 9.84 -8.11
N VAL A 103 0.00 9.90 -8.07
CA VAL A 103 -0.89 9.28 -9.09
C VAL A 103 -1.19 10.24 -10.27
N VAL A 104 -0.66 11.46 -10.27
CA VAL A 104 -0.99 12.50 -11.27
C VAL A 104 0.07 12.71 -12.38
N ALA A 105 1.02 11.79 -12.55
CA ALA A 105 2.05 11.89 -13.59
C ALA A 105 1.90 10.79 -14.67
#